data_AF-A0A651H1W4-F1
#
_entry.id   AF-A0A651H1W4-F1
#
_cell.length_a   1.000
_cell.length_b   1.000
_cell.length_c   1.000
_cell.angle_alpha   90.00
_cell.angle_beta   90.00
_cell.angle_gamma   90.00
#
_symmetry.space_group_name_H-M   'P 1'
#
loop_
_entity.id
_entity.type
_entity.pdbx_description
1 polymer ?
#
loop_
_entity_poly.entity_id
_entity_poly.type
_entity_poly.pdbx_seq_one_letter_code
_entity_poly.pdbx_strand_id
1 'polypeptide(L)'
;MKWLILIGCVAVFTMPRLGLAQPIDYIERSYYQSAESQNAALSAARYAEEAYQYSLQAGNRPDLSDFRADVDTVLFYIRKSDELAESALSLMLPNDTVEYLLKTGVKRLSIADEVLRHVYPFNKLARMQAYVEAVLSDLMHAKIDFFKASLHLAKDLKPDEEDFQYQQLETDFHVARLDADEQAFTRLLLDLEEKLTALNERIKELQDRIAQTTDPDERARLEQELAALLAEKERLDDLFLKANKQMQKIRVEQDDTIAGESGGESTGQGSEGSFETDRHGYYDDRNVGINEPLPEGLVYRIQLGYFFKADGQDAFHGLFPITGEDLGDGKIRYYAGMFTSYEDASRAKAYIREKRIGDAFVVPYLDGKKINIKRAIEAEQELNE
;
A
#
# COMPACT_ATOMS: atom_id res chain seq x y z
N MET A 1 -59.91 -44.14 30.88
CA MET A 1 -60.02 -43.32 32.11
C MET A 1 -58.60 -42.96 32.55
N LYS A 2 -58.27 -41.66 32.61
CA LYS A 2 -57.04 -41.03 33.18
C LYS A 2 -55.71 -41.34 32.44
N TRP A 3 -55.14 -40.42 31.64
CA TRP A 3 -54.29 -39.27 32.00
C TRP A 3 -53.22 -39.56 33.06
N LEU A 4 -51.94 -39.62 32.64
CA LEU A 4 -50.85 -38.86 33.29
C LEU A 4 -49.59 -38.80 32.40
N ILE A 5 -49.14 -37.57 32.22
CA ILE A 5 -47.93 -37.07 31.56
C ILE A 5 -46.81 -37.06 32.60
N LEU A 6 -45.57 -37.42 32.22
CA LEU A 6 -44.31 -36.65 32.44
C LEU A 6 -43.12 -37.49 31.95
N ILE A 7 -42.50 -37.13 30.81
CA ILE A 7 -41.24 -36.36 30.66
C ILE A 7 -39.98 -37.13 31.11
N GLY A 8 -39.05 -37.34 30.16
CA GLY A 8 -37.61 -37.42 30.46
C GLY A 8 -36.79 -38.35 29.56
N CYS A 9 -35.99 -37.74 28.68
CA CYS A 9 -34.83 -38.30 27.96
C CYS A 9 -35.10 -39.17 26.72
N VAL A 10 -35.46 -38.53 25.60
CA VAL A 10 -35.08 -39.03 24.27
C VAL A 10 -33.70 -38.46 23.95
N ALA A 11 -32.71 -39.34 23.88
CA ALA A 11 -31.41 -39.07 23.31
C ALA A 11 -31.61 -38.76 21.81
N VAL A 12 -31.56 -37.47 21.46
CA VAL A 12 -31.44 -37.05 20.07
C VAL A 12 -29.95 -36.94 19.77
N PHE A 13 -29.48 -37.89 18.97
CA PHE A 13 -28.24 -37.81 18.20
C PHE A 13 -28.31 -36.56 17.33
N THR A 14 -27.74 -35.44 17.78
CA THR A 14 -27.48 -34.29 16.92
C THR A 14 -26.03 -34.40 16.43
N MET A 15 -25.89 -34.66 15.13
CA MET A 15 -24.64 -34.48 14.39
C MET A 15 -23.98 -33.15 14.78
N PRO A 16 -22.64 -33.07 14.87
CA PRO A 16 -21.98 -31.77 14.92
C PRO A 16 -22.26 -31.10 13.57
N ARG A 17 -23.17 -30.12 13.57
CA ARG A 17 -23.19 -29.14 12.48
C ARG A 17 -21.80 -28.52 12.48
N LEU A 18 -21.10 -28.65 11.36
CA LEU A 18 -20.06 -27.72 10.97
C LEU A 18 -20.65 -26.31 11.13
N GLY A 19 -20.35 -25.69 12.26
CA GLY A 19 -20.51 -24.27 12.44
C GLY A 19 -19.37 -23.63 11.68
N LEU A 20 -19.69 -23.05 10.52
CA LEU A 20 -18.85 -22.06 9.87
C LEU A 20 -18.40 -21.08 10.96
N ALA A 21 -17.10 -21.03 11.24
CA ALA A 21 -16.53 -19.96 12.01
C ALA A 21 -16.96 -18.66 11.33
N GLN A 22 -17.84 -17.90 11.98
CA GLN A 22 -18.03 -16.51 11.61
C GLN A 22 -16.68 -15.83 11.88
N PRO A 23 -16.13 -15.00 10.97
CA PRO A 23 -14.98 -14.19 11.33
C PRO A 23 -15.43 -13.27 12.46
N ILE A 24 -14.90 -13.50 13.65
CA ILE A 24 -15.19 -12.68 14.81
C ILE A 24 -14.21 -11.52 14.74
N ASP A 25 -14.69 -10.36 14.29
CA ASP A 25 -13.97 -9.08 14.31
C ASP A 25 -13.74 -8.64 15.77
N TYR A 26 -12.70 -9.15 16.42
CA TYR A 26 -12.23 -8.62 17.70
C TYR A 26 -11.18 -7.52 17.45
N ILE A 27 -11.58 -6.26 17.56
CA ILE A 27 -10.66 -5.14 17.78
C ILE A 27 -10.61 -4.91 19.30
N GLU A 28 -9.90 -5.76 20.05
CA GLU A 28 -9.64 -5.49 21.47
C GLU A 28 -8.23 -4.91 21.61
N ARG A 29 -8.16 -3.60 21.85
CA ARG A 29 -6.94 -2.91 22.31
C ARG A 29 -7.34 -1.85 23.32
N SER A 30 -7.53 -2.24 24.56
CA SER A 30 -7.88 -1.34 25.67
C SER A 30 -6.62 -0.67 26.25
N TYR A 31 -5.95 0.20 25.48
CA TYR A 31 -4.80 0.99 25.97
C TYR A 31 -5.20 2.04 27.01
N TYR A 32 -6.47 2.45 26.96
CA TYR A 32 -7.17 3.29 27.92
C TYR A 32 -8.67 3.12 27.66
N GLN A 33 -9.51 3.60 28.57
CA GLN A 33 -10.93 3.24 28.63
C GLN A 33 -11.75 3.58 27.36
N SER A 34 -11.29 4.54 26.54
CA SER A 34 -11.91 4.93 25.27
C SER A 34 -11.12 4.53 24.00
N ALA A 35 -10.12 3.67 24.11
CA ALA A 35 -9.25 3.29 22.99
C ALA A 35 -9.99 2.50 21.89
N GLU A 36 -10.90 1.61 22.26
CA GLU A 36 -11.70 0.85 21.28
C GLU A 36 -12.64 1.76 20.50
N SER A 37 -13.33 2.66 21.20
CA SER A 37 -14.15 3.70 20.57
C SER A 37 -13.32 4.61 19.67
N GLN A 38 -12.09 4.96 20.07
CA GLN A 38 -11.19 5.75 19.24
C GLN A 38 -10.83 5.02 17.94
N ASN A 39 -10.41 3.76 18.05
CA ASN A 39 -9.98 2.95 16.92
C ASN A 39 -11.14 2.70 15.95
N ALA A 40 -12.34 2.45 16.49
CA ALA A 40 -13.56 2.33 15.71
C ALA A 40 -13.88 3.65 14.97
N ALA A 41 -13.79 4.81 15.64
CA ALA A 41 -14.01 6.12 15.03
C ALA A 41 -12.97 6.44 13.93
N LEU A 42 -11.70 6.12 14.17
CA LEU A 42 -10.64 6.32 13.18
C LEU A 42 -10.83 5.41 11.96
N SER A 43 -11.23 4.16 12.19
CA SER A 43 -11.52 3.19 11.12
C SER A 43 -12.74 3.62 10.31
N ALA A 44 -13.80 4.10 10.97
CA ALA A 44 -14.95 4.70 10.31
C ALA A 44 -14.54 5.88 9.41
N ALA A 45 -13.66 6.76 9.88
CA ALA A 45 -13.13 7.88 9.08
C ALA A 45 -12.36 7.41 7.84
N ARG A 46 -11.58 6.32 7.95
CA ARG A 46 -10.85 5.73 6.82
C ARG A 46 -11.80 5.17 5.78
N TYR A 47 -12.80 4.40 6.18
CA TYR A 47 -13.77 3.85 5.22
C TYR A 47 -14.65 4.94 4.57
N ALA A 48 -14.97 6.02 5.30
CA ALA A 48 -15.62 7.19 4.70
C ALA A 48 -14.73 7.89 3.66
N GLU A 49 -13.40 7.90 3.86
CA GLU A 49 -12.45 8.40 2.86
C GLU A 49 -12.45 7.52 1.61
N GLU A 50 -12.38 6.19 1.76
CA GLU A 50 -12.43 5.28 0.62
C GLU A 50 -13.73 5.47 -0.18
N ALA A 51 -14.88 5.56 0.49
CA ALA A 51 -16.16 5.86 -0.16
C ALA A 51 -16.12 7.18 -0.94
N TYR A 52 -15.47 8.22 -0.40
CA TYR A 52 -15.31 9.51 -1.05
C TYR A 52 -14.43 9.41 -2.32
N GLN A 53 -13.30 8.71 -2.24
CA GLN A 53 -12.37 8.54 -3.37
C GLN A 53 -13.02 7.74 -4.52
N TYR A 54 -13.67 6.62 -4.21
CA TYR A 54 -14.41 5.85 -5.21
C TYR A 54 -15.59 6.64 -5.81
N SER A 55 -16.21 7.55 -5.04
CA SER A 55 -17.23 8.46 -5.57
C SER A 55 -16.64 9.45 -6.59
N LEU A 56 -15.46 10.03 -6.30
CA LEU A 56 -14.76 10.88 -7.27
C LEU A 56 -14.41 10.13 -8.55
N GLN A 57 -13.96 8.88 -8.41
CA GLN A 57 -13.62 8.02 -9.54
C GLN A 57 -14.85 7.70 -10.39
N ALA A 58 -15.95 7.27 -9.75
CA ALA A 58 -17.22 6.99 -10.41
C ALA A 58 -17.74 8.19 -11.20
N GLY A 59 -17.64 9.41 -10.65
CA GLY A 59 -18.02 10.65 -11.33
C GLY A 59 -17.33 10.86 -12.69
N ASN A 60 -16.12 10.32 -12.86
CA ASN A 60 -15.30 10.48 -14.06
C ASN A 60 -15.33 9.27 -15.01
N ARG A 61 -16.10 8.21 -14.72
CA ARG A 61 -16.14 7.01 -15.57
C ARG A 61 -16.83 7.25 -16.91
N PRO A 62 -16.25 6.79 -18.03
CA PRO A 62 -16.82 6.98 -19.36
C PRO A 62 -17.91 5.96 -19.70
N ASP A 63 -17.97 4.84 -18.99
CA ASP A 63 -18.89 3.73 -19.26
C ASP A 63 -19.74 3.36 -18.04
N LEU A 64 -20.89 2.75 -18.30
CA LEU A 64 -21.88 2.42 -17.27
C LEU A 64 -21.48 1.20 -16.42
N SER A 65 -20.63 0.32 -16.93
CA SER A 65 -20.26 -0.92 -16.24
C SER A 65 -19.28 -0.61 -15.12
N ASP A 66 -18.20 0.10 -15.43
CA ASP A 66 -17.19 0.54 -14.47
C ASP A 66 -17.81 1.53 -13.47
N PHE A 67 -18.69 2.42 -13.93
CA PHE A 67 -19.46 3.28 -13.05
C PHE A 67 -20.24 2.49 -11.99
N ARG A 68 -20.94 1.42 -12.40
CA ARG A 68 -21.70 0.57 -11.46
C ARG A 68 -20.78 -0.12 -10.47
N ALA A 69 -19.67 -0.68 -10.94
CA ALA A 69 -18.69 -1.35 -10.09
C ALA A 69 -18.09 -0.41 -9.02
N ASP A 70 -17.73 0.82 -9.43
CA ASP A 70 -17.23 1.82 -8.50
C ASP A 70 -18.32 2.21 -7.48
N VAL A 71 -19.57 2.43 -7.91
CA VAL A 71 -20.65 2.79 -6.97
C VAL A 71 -21.05 1.66 -6.03
N ASP A 72 -21.01 0.40 -6.48
CA ASP A 72 -21.19 -0.76 -5.60
C ASP A 72 -20.09 -0.79 -4.51
N THR A 73 -18.86 -0.43 -4.89
CA THR A 73 -17.73 -0.28 -3.97
C THR A 73 -17.94 0.88 -2.99
N VAL A 74 -18.50 2.02 -3.45
CA VAL A 74 -18.90 3.13 -2.58
C VAL A 74 -19.93 2.68 -1.54
N LEU A 75 -20.99 1.99 -1.96
CA LEU A 75 -22.05 1.50 -1.06
C LEU A 75 -21.50 0.51 -0.02
N PHE A 76 -20.54 -0.33 -0.41
CA PHE A 76 -19.84 -1.21 0.53
C PHE A 76 -19.09 -0.42 1.60
N TYR A 77 -18.30 0.57 1.21
CA TYR A 77 -17.51 1.36 2.15
C TYR A 77 -18.34 2.28 3.04
N ILE A 78 -19.44 2.83 2.52
CA ILE A 78 -20.41 3.58 3.35
C ILE A 78 -20.93 2.68 4.47
N ARG A 79 -21.35 1.45 4.15
CA ARG A 79 -21.84 0.51 5.15
C ARG A 79 -20.77 0.13 6.18
N LYS A 80 -19.53 -0.12 5.75
CA LYS A 80 -18.43 -0.43 6.68
C LYS A 80 -18.10 0.74 7.60
N SER A 81 -18.11 1.96 7.06
CA SER A 81 -17.94 3.18 7.85
C SER A 81 -19.04 3.34 8.90
N ASP A 82 -20.28 3.05 8.51
CA ASP A 82 -21.45 3.13 9.40
C ASP A 82 -21.38 2.12 10.54
N GLU A 83 -21.12 0.84 10.24
CA GLU A 83 -20.95 -0.25 11.23
C GLU A 83 -19.88 0.10 12.29
N LEU A 84 -18.77 0.72 11.86
CA LEU A 84 -17.68 1.12 12.76
C LEU A 84 -18.00 2.40 13.54
N ALA A 85 -18.76 3.33 12.97
CA ALA A 85 -19.21 4.52 13.68
C ALA A 85 -20.25 4.17 14.76
N GLU A 86 -21.14 3.22 14.49
CA GLU A 86 -22.06 2.66 15.48
C GLU A 86 -21.30 1.91 16.59
N SER A 87 -20.28 1.14 16.22
CA SER A 87 -19.39 0.50 17.18
C SER A 87 -18.69 1.54 18.07
N ALA A 88 -18.17 2.62 17.49
CA ALA A 88 -17.56 3.72 18.23
C ALA A 88 -18.54 4.39 19.21
N LEU A 89 -19.80 4.59 18.79
CA LEU A 89 -20.88 5.13 19.64
C LEU A 89 -21.23 4.20 20.81
N SER A 90 -21.19 2.88 20.59
CA SER A 90 -21.50 1.90 21.63
C SER A 90 -20.40 1.77 22.69
N LEU A 91 -19.14 1.97 22.26
CA LEU A 91 -17.95 1.78 23.08
C LEU A 91 -17.46 3.07 23.75
N MET A 92 -17.99 4.24 23.36
CA MET A 92 -17.53 5.52 23.91
C MET A 92 -17.98 5.69 25.36
N LEU A 93 -17.11 6.31 26.16
CA LEU A 93 -17.53 6.90 27.43
C LEU A 93 -18.39 8.15 27.19
N PRO A 94 -19.25 8.54 28.15
CA PRO A 94 -20.06 9.74 28.04
C PRO A 94 -19.23 10.98 27.68
N ASN A 95 -19.43 11.48 26.46
CA ASN A 95 -18.76 12.66 25.94
C ASN A 95 -19.64 13.30 24.87
N ASP A 96 -20.35 14.37 25.25
CA ASP A 96 -21.32 15.05 24.40
C ASP A 96 -20.73 15.50 23.05
N THR A 97 -19.45 15.88 23.03
CA THR A 97 -18.78 16.32 21.80
C THR A 97 -18.53 15.17 20.85
N VAL A 98 -18.02 14.05 21.37
CA VAL A 98 -17.76 12.83 20.58
C VAL A 98 -19.08 12.25 20.08
N GLU A 99 -20.08 12.13 20.95
CA GLU A 99 -21.40 11.64 20.61
C GLU A 99 -22.05 12.46 19.49
N TYR A 100 -21.99 13.79 19.59
CA TYR A 100 -22.50 14.69 18.56
C TYR A 100 -21.81 14.48 17.21
N LEU A 101 -20.48 14.37 17.20
CA LEU A 101 -19.69 14.18 15.99
C LEU A 101 -20.00 12.83 15.32
N LEU A 102 -19.99 11.74 16.09
CA LEU A 102 -20.29 10.40 15.57
C LEU A 102 -21.73 10.32 15.02
N LYS A 103 -22.73 10.83 15.74
CA LYS A 103 -24.14 10.83 15.26
C LYS A 103 -24.32 11.68 14.00
N THR A 104 -23.64 12.82 13.93
CA THR A 104 -23.71 13.69 12.75
C THR A 104 -23.05 13.02 11.54
N GLY A 105 -21.91 12.34 11.73
CA GLY A 105 -21.26 11.55 10.69
C GLY A 105 -22.11 10.40 10.18
N VAL A 106 -22.69 9.59 11.08
CA VAL A 106 -23.64 8.50 10.74
C VAL A 106 -24.82 9.01 9.93
N LYS A 107 -25.41 10.15 10.35
CA LYS A 107 -26.51 10.77 9.61
C LYS A 107 -26.11 11.13 8.18
N ARG A 108 -24.90 11.64 7.96
CA ARG A 108 -24.39 11.99 6.63
C ARG A 108 -24.14 10.76 5.76
N LEU A 109 -23.60 9.67 6.33
CA LEU A 109 -23.48 8.40 5.64
C LEU A 109 -24.84 7.87 5.19
N SER A 110 -25.84 7.91 6.07
CA SER A 110 -27.20 7.49 5.76
C SER A 110 -27.82 8.30 4.60
N ILE A 111 -27.60 9.62 4.57
CA ILE A 111 -28.04 10.47 3.45
C ILE A 111 -27.33 10.05 2.14
N ALA A 112 -26.02 9.82 2.19
CA ALA A 112 -25.26 9.38 1.03
C ALA A 112 -25.73 8.01 0.50
N ASP A 113 -25.95 7.04 1.38
CA ASP A 113 -26.50 5.71 1.03
C ASP A 113 -27.88 5.84 0.39
N GLU A 114 -28.79 6.64 0.96
CA GLU A 114 -30.14 6.85 0.44
C GLU A 114 -30.12 7.45 -0.96
N VAL A 115 -29.29 8.48 -1.19
CA VAL A 115 -29.15 9.14 -2.49
C VAL A 115 -28.68 8.15 -3.56
N LEU A 116 -27.67 7.33 -3.26
CA LEU A 116 -27.14 6.35 -4.21
C LEU A 116 -28.11 5.20 -4.48
N ARG A 117 -28.79 4.68 -3.44
CA ARG A 117 -29.77 3.59 -3.59
C ARG A 117 -31.04 4.04 -4.30
N HIS A 118 -31.45 5.30 -4.16
CA HIS A 118 -32.65 5.82 -4.82
C HIS A 118 -32.61 5.69 -6.34
N VAL A 119 -31.40 5.77 -6.91
CA VAL A 119 -31.16 5.73 -8.35
C VAL A 119 -30.63 4.38 -8.85
N TYR A 120 -30.55 3.39 -7.95
CA TYR A 120 -30.12 2.03 -8.24
C TYR A 120 -31.30 1.18 -8.79
N PRO A 121 -31.12 0.35 -9.84
CA PRO A 121 -29.90 0.15 -10.61
C PRO A 121 -29.69 1.21 -11.69
N PHE A 122 -28.43 1.61 -11.87
CA PHE A 122 -28.02 2.74 -12.69
C PHE A 122 -28.29 2.54 -14.19
N ASN A 123 -29.26 3.24 -14.79
CA ASN A 123 -29.70 3.13 -16.20
C ASN A 123 -29.20 4.22 -17.19
N LYS A 124 -28.74 5.40 -16.74
CA LYS A 124 -28.28 6.53 -17.58
C LYS A 124 -27.11 7.30 -16.96
N LEU A 125 -25.90 7.06 -17.47
CA LEU A 125 -24.61 7.55 -16.95
C LEU A 125 -24.59 9.05 -16.58
N ALA A 126 -24.91 9.94 -17.52
CA ALA A 126 -24.82 11.39 -17.30
C ALA A 126 -25.74 11.91 -16.18
N ARG A 127 -26.88 11.25 -15.94
CA ARG A 127 -27.75 11.60 -14.81
C ARG A 127 -27.20 11.07 -13.49
N MET A 128 -26.42 10.00 -13.54
CA MET A 128 -25.97 9.24 -12.37
C MET A 128 -24.68 9.79 -11.78
N GLN A 129 -23.80 10.34 -12.63
CA GLN A 129 -22.65 11.13 -12.18
C GLN A 129 -23.08 12.30 -11.29
N ALA A 130 -24.19 12.98 -11.61
CA ALA A 130 -24.73 14.06 -10.79
C ALA A 130 -25.18 13.61 -9.37
N TYR A 131 -25.67 12.38 -9.21
CA TYR A 131 -26.02 11.84 -7.90
C TYR A 131 -24.78 11.45 -7.09
N VAL A 132 -23.73 10.96 -7.76
CA VAL A 132 -22.45 10.66 -7.12
C VAL A 132 -21.76 11.96 -6.66
N GLU A 133 -21.80 13.01 -7.48
CA GLU A 133 -21.30 14.33 -7.07
C GLU A 133 -22.06 14.88 -5.86
N ALA A 134 -23.38 14.65 -5.79
CA ALA A 134 -24.21 15.12 -4.68
C ALA A 134 -23.81 14.52 -3.32
N VAL A 135 -23.29 13.27 -3.29
CA VAL A 135 -22.91 12.60 -2.03
C VAL A 135 -21.49 12.92 -1.55
N LEU A 136 -20.62 13.48 -2.40
CA LEU A 136 -19.23 13.82 -2.06
C LEU A 136 -19.12 14.71 -0.84
N SER A 137 -20.02 15.71 -0.73
CA SER A 137 -20.05 16.61 0.41
C SER A 137 -20.34 15.86 1.71
N ASP A 138 -21.36 15.00 1.72
CA ASP A 138 -21.75 14.27 2.92
C ASP A 138 -20.68 13.28 3.37
N LEU A 139 -20.04 12.56 2.43
CA LEU A 139 -18.92 11.65 2.73
C LEU A 139 -17.72 12.39 3.31
N MET A 140 -17.34 13.53 2.73
CA MET A 140 -16.22 14.35 3.23
C MET A 140 -16.48 14.84 4.65
N HIS A 141 -17.70 15.30 4.93
CA HIS A 141 -18.03 15.75 6.28
C HIS A 141 -18.13 14.58 7.26
N ALA A 142 -18.66 13.42 6.87
CA ALA A 142 -18.70 12.22 7.72
C ALA A 142 -17.30 11.81 8.15
N LYS A 143 -16.36 11.72 7.19
CA LYS A 143 -14.92 11.51 7.46
C LYS A 143 -14.38 12.49 8.50
N ILE A 144 -14.61 13.78 8.30
CA ILE A 144 -14.08 14.84 9.19
C ILE A 144 -14.66 14.70 10.59
N ASP A 145 -15.96 14.42 10.69
CA ASP A 145 -16.67 14.28 11.96
C ASP A 145 -16.12 13.06 12.74
N PHE A 146 -15.92 11.91 12.07
CA PHE A 146 -15.33 10.71 12.68
C PHE A 146 -13.87 10.91 13.09
N PHE A 147 -13.06 11.56 12.26
CA PHE A 147 -11.67 11.86 12.59
C PHE A 147 -11.56 12.81 13.78
N LYS A 148 -12.44 13.82 13.87
CA LYS A 148 -12.49 14.70 15.04
C LYS A 148 -12.91 13.93 16.29
N ALA A 149 -13.89 13.04 16.17
CA ALA A 149 -14.31 12.18 17.29
C ALA A 149 -13.14 11.35 17.82
N SER A 150 -12.32 10.74 16.95
CA SER A 150 -11.16 9.96 17.38
C SER A 150 -10.09 10.82 18.08
N LEU A 151 -9.89 12.07 17.67
CA LEU A 151 -8.97 12.98 18.36
C LEU A 151 -9.45 13.34 19.76
N HIS A 152 -10.76 13.51 19.95
CA HIS A 152 -11.35 13.82 21.26
C HIS A 152 -11.31 12.63 22.22
N LEU A 153 -11.25 11.40 21.70
CA LEU A 153 -11.14 10.17 22.49
C LEU A 153 -9.70 9.85 22.95
N ALA A 154 -8.69 10.60 22.51
CA ALA A 154 -7.25 10.28 22.67
C ALA A 154 -6.61 10.63 24.04
N LYS A 155 -7.38 11.00 25.07
CA LYS A 155 -6.87 11.91 26.12
C LYS A 155 -6.29 11.31 27.41
N ASP A 156 -6.19 10.00 27.58
CA ASP A 156 -5.61 9.43 28.82
C ASP A 156 -4.38 8.55 28.52
N LEU A 157 -3.18 9.08 28.77
CA LEU A 157 -1.93 8.31 28.69
C LEU A 157 -1.03 8.58 29.90
N LYS A 158 -0.88 7.56 30.74
CA LYS A 158 0.43 7.11 31.23
C LYS A 158 0.56 5.66 30.79
N PRO A 159 1.49 5.32 29.88
CA PRO A 159 1.69 3.93 29.48
C PRO A 159 2.45 3.24 30.61
N ASP A 160 1.84 2.24 31.23
CA ASP A 160 2.59 1.27 32.02
C ASP A 160 3.25 0.28 31.03
N GLU A 161 4.56 0.17 31.14
CA GLU A 161 5.43 -0.70 30.35
C GLU A 161 5.15 -2.17 30.72
N GLU A 162 4.23 -2.83 30.03
CA GLU A 162 4.24 -4.30 29.81
C GLU A 162 3.07 -4.69 28.89
N ASP A 163 3.34 -5.59 27.93
CA ASP A 163 2.46 -6.16 26.90
C ASP A 163 2.08 -5.29 25.69
N PHE A 164 3.07 -5.10 24.81
CA PHE A 164 2.87 -4.68 23.44
C PHE A 164 2.79 -5.89 22.50
N GLN A 165 1.58 -6.25 22.04
CA GLN A 165 1.43 -7.01 20.80
C GLN A 165 0.46 -6.29 19.86
N TYR A 166 0.94 -5.98 18.66
CA TYR A 166 0.14 -5.44 17.58
C TYR A 166 -0.50 -6.61 16.82
N GLN A 167 -1.82 -6.70 16.76
CA GLN A 167 -2.49 -7.53 15.76
C GLN A 167 -2.96 -6.66 14.58
N GLN A 168 -2.51 -7.06 13.40
CA GLN A 168 -2.68 -6.45 12.08
C GLN A 168 -4.15 -6.63 11.61
N LEU A 169 -4.69 -5.69 10.82
CA LEU A 169 -5.95 -5.90 10.08
C LEU A 169 -5.88 -7.22 9.29
N GLU A 170 -7.01 -7.90 9.06
CA GLU A 170 -7.05 -9.11 8.21
C GLU A 170 -6.22 -8.87 6.94
N THR A 171 -5.16 -9.67 6.85
CA THR A 171 -3.98 -9.43 6.04
C THR A 171 -4.31 -9.39 4.55
N ASP A 172 -5.31 -10.18 4.14
CA ASP A 172 -5.78 -10.29 2.76
C ASP A 172 -6.28 -8.96 2.15
N PHE A 173 -7.01 -8.13 2.92
CA PHE A 173 -7.52 -6.84 2.41
C PHE A 173 -6.43 -5.76 2.37
N HIS A 174 -5.50 -5.80 3.32
CA HIS A 174 -4.39 -4.86 3.36
C HIS A 174 -3.39 -5.14 2.23
N VAL A 175 -3.07 -6.42 2.00
CA VAL A 175 -2.22 -6.86 0.89
C VAL A 175 -2.89 -6.53 -0.45
N ALA A 176 -4.19 -6.81 -0.61
CA ALA A 176 -4.91 -6.48 -1.85
C ALA A 176 -4.92 -4.97 -2.18
N ARG A 177 -5.06 -4.12 -1.15
CA ARG A 177 -4.93 -2.66 -1.32
C ARG A 177 -3.51 -2.27 -1.72
N LEU A 178 -2.50 -2.78 -1.03
CA LEU A 178 -1.11 -2.46 -1.32
C LEU A 178 -0.71 -2.95 -2.71
N ASP A 179 -1.24 -4.09 -3.17
CA ASP A 179 -1.07 -4.59 -4.53
C ASP A 179 -1.68 -3.65 -5.58
N ALA A 180 -2.89 -3.14 -5.32
CA ALA A 180 -3.53 -2.17 -6.21
C ALA A 180 -2.74 -0.86 -6.26
N ASP A 181 -2.25 -0.38 -5.11
CA ASP A 181 -1.40 0.80 -5.02
C ASP A 181 -0.07 0.57 -5.77
N GLU A 182 0.58 -0.59 -5.60
CA GLU A 182 1.80 -0.95 -6.33
C GLU A 182 1.57 -0.95 -7.85
N GLN A 183 0.46 -1.50 -8.32
CA GLN A 183 0.14 -1.50 -9.75
C GLN A 183 -0.07 -0.08 -10.28
N ALA A 184 -0.79 0.75 -9.54
CA ALA A 184 -1.06 2.14 -9.90
C ALA A 184 0.24 2.96 -9.98
N PHE A 185 1.09 2.87 -8.97
CA PHE A 185 2.38 3.56 -8.95
C PHE A 185 3.34 3.00 -10.02
N THR A 186 3.27 1.70 -10.34
CA THR A 186 4.11 1.11 -11.40
C THR A 186 3.75 1.70 -12.75
N ARG A 187 2.45 1.80 -13.03
CA ARG A 187 1.95 2.44 -14.26
C ARG A 187 2.30 3.92 -14.33
N LEU A 188 2.19 4.64 -13.21
CA LEU A 188 2.59 6.05 -13.13
C LEU A 188 4.08 6.22 -13.43
N LEU A 189 4.94 5.39 -12.85
CA LEU A 189 6.38 5.47 -13.07
C LEU A 189 6.76 5.21 -14.54
N LEU A 190 6.13 4.23 -15.18
CA LEU A 190 6.33 3.96 -16.62
C LEU A 190 5.92 5.15 -17.49
N ASP A 191 4.76 5.77 -17.22
CA ASP A 191 4.30 6.97 -17.95
C ASP A 191 5.24 8.17 -17.73
N LEU A 192 5.78 8.33 -16.53
CA LEU A 192 6.78 9.36 -16.23
C LEU A 192 8.11 9.12 -16.95
N GLU A 193 8.58 7.87 -17.00
CA GLU A 193 9.78 7.50 -17.75
C GLU A 193 9.64 7.77 -19.25
N GLU A 194 8.50 7.41 -19.84
CA GLU A 194 8.19 7.68 -21.24
C GLU A 194 8.20 9.19 -21.53
N LYS A 195 7.54 9.98 -20.66
CA LYS A 195 7.52 11.45 -20.78
C LYS A 195 8.90 12.07 -20.63
N LEU A 196 9.68 11.64 -19.65
CA LEU A 196 11.05 12.13 -19.44
C LEU A 196 11.94 11.80 -20.63
N THR A 197 11.79 10.61 -21.22
CA THR A 197 12.55 10.19 -22.41
C THR A 197 12.21 11.07 -23.61
N ALA A 198 10.92 11.24 -23.91
CA ALA A 198 10.47 12.10 -25.01
C ALA A 198 10.92 13.56 -24.83
N LEU A 199 10.89 14.05 -23.58
CA LEU A 199 11.30 15.41 -23.26
C LEU A 199 12.82 15.60 -23.37
N ASN A 200 13.62 14.61 -23.00
CA ASN A 200 15.07 14.60 -23.21
C ASN A 200 15.43 14.62 -24.70
N GLU A 201 14.74 13.83 -25.53
CA GLU A 201 14.92 13.86 -26.98
C GLU A 201 14.59 15.25 -27.55
N ARG A 202 13.46 15.83 -27.11
CA ARG A 202 13.04 17.15 -27.56
C ARG A 202 14.01 18.27 -27.15
N ILE A 203 14.54 18.21 -25.93
CA ILE A 203 15.56 19.13 -25.44
C ILE A 203 16.81 19.05 -26.34
N LYS A 204 17.26 17.84 -26.65
CA LYS A 204 18.42 17.61 -27.52
C LYS A 204 18.19 18.19 -28.92
N GLU A 205 17.04 17.92 -29.54
CA GLU A 205 16.68 18.48 -30.84
C GLU A 205 16.71 20.03 -30.84
N LEU A 206 16.17 20.65 -29.79
CA LEU A 206 16.17 22.11 -29.67
C LEU A 206 17.57 22.67 -29.45
N GLN A 207 18.41 22.02 -28.65
CA GLN A 207 19.81 22.40 -28.47
C GLN A 207 20.58 22.35 -29.80
N ASP A 208 20.42 21.26 -30.57
CA ASP A 208 21.04 21.11 -31.89
C ASP A 208 20.56 22.19 -32.87
N ARG A 209 19.27 22.54 -32.80
CA ARG A 209 18.68 23.59 -33.64
C ARG A 209 19.17 25.00 -33.25
N ILE A 210 19.26 25.30 -31.96
CA ILE A 210 19.86 26.54 -31.44
C ILE A 210 21.30 26.70 -31.92
N ALA A 211 22.08 25.61 -31.93
CA ALA A 211 23.46 25.62 -32.41
C ALA A 211 23.59 25.94 -33.91
N GLN A 212 22.55 25.65 -34.71
CA GLN A 212 22.51 25.88 -36.16
C GLN A 212 21.87 27.23 -36.53
N THR A 213 21.10 27.85 -35.63
CA THR A 213 20.43 29.13 -35.87
C THR A 213 21.40 30.29 -35.81
N THR A 214 21.44 31.10 -36.88
CA THR A 214 22.29 32.31 -36.95
C THR A 214 21.51 33.60 -36.67
N ASP A 215 20.18 33.56 -36.76
CA ASP A 215 19.29 34.69 -36.48
C ASP A 215 19.14 34.91 -34.96
N PRO A 216 19.50 36.09 -34.41
CA PRO A 216 19.38 36.39 -33.00
C PRO A 216 17.95 36.29 -32.45
N ASP A 217 16.95 36.71 -33.23
CA ASP A 217 15.56 36.75 -32.77
C ASP A 217 14.93 35.35 -32.73
N GLU A 218 15.24 34.51 -33.72
CA GLU A 218 14.83 33.11 -33.73
C GLU A 218 15.54 32.33 -32.62
N ARG A 219 16.84 32.58 -32.43
CA ARG A 219 17.63 31.96 -31.36
C ARG A 219 17.05 32.28 -29.98
N ALA A 220 16.68 33.53 -29.70
CA ALA A 220 16.09 33.92 -28.42
C ALA A 220 14.76 33.19 -28.14
N ARG A 221 13.93 32.98 -29.17
CA ARG A 221 12.67 32.21 -29.04
C ARG A 221 12.93 30.74 -28.73
N LEU A 222 13.91 30.13 -29.40
CA LEU A 222 14.30 28.74 -29.16
C LEU A 222 14.92 28.56 -27.77
N GLU A 223 15.74 29.51 -27.31
CA GLU A 223 16.29 29.50 -25.95
C GLU A 223 15.19 29.62 -24.89
N GLN A 224 14.13 30.40 -25.15
CA GLN A 224 12.95 30.46 -24.28
C GLN A 224 12.16 29.14 -24.26
N GLU A 225 11.97 28.49 -25.41
CA GLU A 225 11.33 27.16 -25.50
C GLU A 225 12.16 26.11 -24.75
N LEU A 226 13.49 26.12 -24.93
CA LEU A 226 14.42 25.25 -24.21
C LEU A 226 14.33 25.45 -22.69
N ALA A 227 14.30 26.69 -22.22
CA ALA A 227 14.16 27.00 -20.80
C ALA A 227 12.83 26.48 -20.22
N ALA A 228 11.73 26.57 -20.98
CA ALA A 228 10.43 26.04 -20.58
C ALA A 228 10.45 24.50 -20.47
N LEU A 229 11.06 23.81 -21.43
CA LEU A 229 11.21 22.35 -21.37
C LEU A 229 12.12 21.89 -20.24
N LEU A 230 13.22 22.59 -19.97
CA LEU A 230 14.10 22.28 -18.85
C LEU A 230 13.38 22.42 -17.50
N ALA A 231 12.54 23.45 -17.33
CA ALA A 231 11.72 23.61 -16.14
C ALA A 231 10.67 22.50 -16.00
N GLU A 232 10.09 22.03 -17.11
CA GLU A 232 9.17 20.90 -17.09
C GLU A 232 9.88 19.58 -16.77
N LYS A 233 11.09 19.38 -17.32
CA LYS A 233 11.95 18.24 -16.97
C LYS A 233 12.17 18.15 -15.46
N GLU A 234 12.58 19.26 -14.86
CA GLU A 234 12.87 19.33 -13.42
C GLU A 234 11.64 18.95 -12.57
N ARG A 235 10.44 19.41 -12.98
CA ARG A 235 9.18 19.06 -12.31
C ARG A 235 8.85 17.56 -12.43
N LEU A 236 9.02 16.99 -13.61
CA LEU A 236 8.76 15.56 -13.84
C LEU A 236 9.79 14.69 -13.11
N ASP A 237 11.06 15.10 -13.06
CA ASP A 237 12.12 14.43 -12.28
C ASP A 237 11.78 14.40 -10.78
N ASP A 238 11.31 15.53 -10.21
CA ASP A 238 10.88 15.60 -8.80
C ASP A 238 9.64 14.72 -8.53
N LEU A 239 8.67 14.73 -9.44
CA LEU A 239 7.50 13.87 -9.34
C LEU A 239 7.87 12.38 -9.43
N PHE A 240 8.77 12.02 -10.34
CA PHE A 240 9.31 10.67 -10.48
C PHE A 240 10.02 10.20 -9.21
N LEU A 241 10.81 11.07 -8.58
CA LEU A 241 11.48 10.77 -7.31
C LEU A 241 10.48 10.55 -6.17
N LYS A 242 9.45 11.42 -6.07
CA LYS A 242 8.38 11.29 -5.07
C LYS A 242 7.56 10.01 -5.26
N ALA A 243 7.19 9.69 -6.49
CA ALA A 243 6.47 8.47 -6.85
C ALA A 243 7.30 7.22 -6.51
N ASN A 244 8.60 7.21 -6.83
CA ASN A 244 9.49 6.12 -6.47
C ASN A 244 9.62 5.94 -4.95
N LYS A 245 9.73 7.05 -4.20
CA LYS A 245 9.79 6.98 -2.73
C LYS A 245 8.50 6.41 -2.13
N GLN A 246 7.35 6.77 -2.69
CA GLN A 246 6.07 6.23 -2.24
C GLN A 246 5.93 4.74 -2.60
N MET A 247 6.34 4.36 -3.80
CA MET A 247 6.42 2.95 -4.24
C MET A 247 7.30 2.10 -3.32
N GLN A 248 8.46 2.62 -2.89
CA GLN A 248 9.33 1.91 -1.95
C GLN A 248 8.64 1.64 -0.62
N LYS A 249 7.90 2.63 -0.08
CA LYS A 249 7.15 2.45 1.17
C LYS A 249 6.08 1.35 1.04
N ILE A 250 5.32 1.36 -0.05
CA ILE A 250 4.29 0.34 -0.32
C ILE A 250 4.91 -1.05 -0.34
N ARG A 251 6.05 -1.21 -1.03
CA ARG A 251 6.75 -2.50 -1.13
C ARG A 251 7.36 -2.97 0.19
N VAL A 252 7.91 -2.06 0.99
CA VAL A 252 8.37 -2.36 2.35
C VAL A 252 7.21 -2.86 3.19
N GLU A 253 6.06 -2.19 3.13
CA GLU A 253 4.86 -2.54 3.88
C GLU A 253 4.26 -3.88 3.42
N GLN A 254 4.23 -4.16 2.11
CA GLN A 254 3.84 -5.48 1.57
C GLN A 254 4.75 -6.59 2.09
N ASP A 255 6.07 -6.41 1.97
CA ASP A 255 7.05 -7.40 2.40
C ASP A 255 7.01 -7.65 3.92
N ASP A 256 6.77 -6.62 4.72
CA ASP A 256 6.63 -6.77 6.17
C ASP A 256 5.32 -7.45 6.57
N THR A 257 4.27 -7.21 5.80
CA THR A 257 2.97 -7.86 5.99
C THR A 257 3.08 -9.36 5.70
N ILE A 258 3.72 -9.74 4.59
CA ILE A 258 3.92 -11.14 4.19
C ILE A 258 4.89 -11.88 5.12
N ALA A 259 5.96 -11.21 5.58
CA ALA A 259 6.87 -11.78 6.56
C ALA A 259 6.16 -12.09 7.89
N GLY A 260 5.16 -11.29 8.28
CA GLY A 260 4.32 -11.52 9.45
C GLY A 260 3.39 -12.73 9.32
N GLU A 261 2.89 -13.01 8.11
CA GLU A 261 2.02 -14.17 7.82
C GLU A 261 2.76 -15.52 7.91
N SER A 262 4.06 -15.54 7.62
CA SER A 262 4.86 -16.77 7.53
C SER A 262 5.25 -17.38 8.88
N GLY A 263 4.80 -16.83 10.02
CA GLY A 263 4.75 -17.53 11.31
C GLY A 263 6.04 -18.24 11.75
N GLY A 264 7.19 -17.59 11.62
CA GLY A 264 8.46 -18.09 12.16
C GLY A 264 8.89 -17.24 13.36
N GLU A 265 8.90 -17.82 14.56
CA GLU A 265 9.64 -17.26 15.69
C GLU A 265 11.07 -16.93 15.25
N SER A 266 11.42 -15.64 15.23
CA SER A 266 12.79 -15.18 15.19
C SER A 266 13.46 -15.55 16.51
N THR A 267 13.80 -16.82 16.68
CA THR A 267 14.82 -17.21 17.65
C THR A 267 16.14 -16.75 17.05
N GLY A 268 16.66 -15.66 17.59
CA GLY A 268 17.93 -15.07 17.24
C GLY A 268 19.05 -16.10 17.34
N GLN A 269 19.41 -16.69 16.22
CA GLN A 269 20.73 -17.23 15.96
C GLN A 269 21.05 -16.92 14.50
N GLY A 270 21.98 -15.97 14.33
CA GLY A 270 22.24 -15.28 13.08
C GLY A 270 22.53 -16.23 11.92
N SER A 271 21.91 -15.96 10.77
CA SER A 271 22.38 -16.52 9.50
C SER A 271 23.52 -15.64 8.96
N GLU A 272 24.69 -15.75 9.57
CA GLU A 272 25.97 -15.49 8.87
C GLU A 272 26.12 -16.42 7.64
N GLY A 273 25.27 -17.43 7.48
CA GLY A 273 25.34 -18.44 6.42
C GLY A 273 24.88 -18.02 5.02
N SER A 274 24.31 -16.82 4.82
CA SER A 274 23.86 -16.38 3.48
C SER A 274 24.63 -15.20 2.89
N PHE A 275 25.51 -14.58 3.67
CA PHE A 275 26.38 -13.49 3.23
C PHE A 275 27.81 -13.81 3.63
N GLU A 276 28.75 -13.74 2.70
CA GLU A 276 30.16 -13.89 3.06
C GLU A 276 30.62 -12.65 3.85
N THR A 277 30.97 -12.86 5.11
CA THR A 277 31.56 -11.83 5.98
C THR A 277 33.07 -11.66 5.73
N ASP A 278 33.72 -12.69 5.18
CA ASP A 278 35.15 -12.70 4.87
C ASP A 278 35.43 -12.39 3.39
N ARG A 279 36.16 -11.28 3.17
CA ARG A 279 36.55 -10.71 1.87
C ARG A 279 37.49 -11.62 1.07
N HIS A 280 37.01 -12.54 0.25
CA HIS A 280 37.87 -13.28 -0.68
C HIS A 280 37.21 -13.56 -2.05
N GLY A 281 37.78 -13.02 -3.13
CA GLY A 281 37.50 -13.47 -4.51
C GLY A 281 36.91 -12.42 -5.46
N TYR A 282 36.09 -12.88 -6.41
CA TYR A 282 35.54 -12.17 -7.58
C TYR A 282 34.67 -10.93 -7.24
N TYR A 283 34.34 -10.71 -5.97
CA TYR A 283 33.55 -9.60 -5.45
C TYR A 283 34.41 -8.68 -4.54
N ASP A 284 35.33 -7.92 -5.15
CA ASP A 284 36.06 -6.81 -4.50
C ASP A 284 35.17 -5.55 -4.51
N ASP A 285 35.23 -4.73 -3.45
CA ASP A 285 34.47 -3.49 -3.20
C ASP A 285 34.51 -2.49 -4.39
N ARG A 286 35.42 -2.70 -5.35
CA ARG A 286 35.63 -1.82 -6.52
C ARG A 286 34.79 -2.19 -7.73
N ASN A 287 34.10 -3.33 -7.75
CA ASN A 287 33.41 -3.81 -8.94
C ASN A 287 32.06 -4.43 -8.59
N VAL A 288 31.13 -3.61 -8.09
CA VAL A 288 29.70 -3.97 -8.07
C VAL A 288 29.29 -4.25 -9.52
N GLY A 289 28.86 -5.48 -9.80
CA GLY A 289 28.33 -5.86 -11.10
C GLY A 289 27.10 -5.02 -11.43
N ILE A 290 27.19 -4.16 -12.44
CA ILE A 290 26.09 -3.32 -12.91
C ILE A 290 25.40 -4.03 -14.07
N ASN A 291 24.07 -4.16 -14.00
CA ASN A 291 23.23 -4.80 -15.00
C ASN A 291 23.65 -6.24 -15.32
N GLU A 292 24.09 -6.99 -14.30
CA GLU A 292 24.37 -8.41 -14.45
C GLU A 292 23.08 -9.19 -14.78
N PRO A 293 23.13 -10.12 -15.74
CA PRO A 293 21.97 -10.93 -16.08
C PRO A 293 21.60 -11.84 -14.89
N LEU A 294 20.32 -11.89 -14.57
CA LEU A 294 19.79 -12.79 -13.55
C LEU A 294 19.65 -14.21 -14.11
N PRO A 295 19.84 -15.26 -13.29
CA PRO A 295 19.58 -16.62 -13.72
C PRO A 295 18.08 -16.80 -14.06
N GLU A 296 17.81 -17.77 -14.94
CA GLU A 296 16.44 -18.16 -15.29
C GLU A 296 15.73 -18.79 -14.07
N GLY A 297 14.40 -18.66 -14.03
CA GLY A 297 13.59 -19.08 -12.89
C GLY A 297 13.35 -17.98 -11.85
N LEU A 298 12.83 -18.40 -10.70
CA LEU A 298 12.45 -17.52 -9.61
C LEU A 298 13.67 -17.18 -8.73
N VAL A 299 13.94 -15.88 -8.58
CA VAL A 299 15.06 -15.34 -7.81
C VAL A 299 14.57 -14.19 -6.94
N TYR A 300 14.89 -14.24 -5.66
CA TYR A 300 14.67 -13.14 -4.74
C TYR A 300 15.98 -12.38 -4.50
N ARG A 301 15.89 -11.05 -4.45
CA ARG A 301 17.02 -10.15 -4.14
C ARG A 301 16.57 -9.17 -3.07
N ILE A 302 17.49 -8.59 -2.32
CA ILE A 302 17.14 -7.60 -1.30
C ILE A 302 17.54 -6.22 -1.83
N GLN A 303 16.56 -5.36 -2.11
CA GLN A 303 16.83 -4.02 -2.58
C GLN A 303 17.26 -3.14 -1.41
N LEU A 304 18.45 -2.52 -1.52
CA LEU A 304 19.04 -1.67 -0.49
C LEU A 304 18.64 -0.20 -0.62
N GLY A 305 18.20 0.22 -1.80
CA GLY A 305 17.80 1.60 -2.06
C GLY A 305 18.31 2.13 -3.39
N TYR A 306 18.19 3.44 -3.52
CA TYR A 306 18.51 4.20 -4.72
C TYR A 306 19.57 5.23 -4.40
N PHE A 307 20.70 5.18 -5.11
CA PHE A 307 21.84 6.04 -4.83
C PHE A 307 22.39 6.61 -6.13
N PHE A 308 22.96 7.81 -6.05
CA PHE A 308 23.79 8.30 -7.14
C PHE A 308 25.08 7.48 -7.20
N LYS A 309 25.61 7.28 -8.40
CA LYS A 309 26.84 6.50 -8.66
C LYS A 309 28.03 6.96 -7.80
N ALA A 310 28.06 8.22 -7.39
CA ALA A 310 29.09 8.80 -6.55
C ALA A 310 29.00 8.40 -5.06
N ASP A 311 27.81 8.03 -4.56
CA ASP A 311 27.52 8.00 -3.11
C ASP A 311 27.34 6.59 -2.53
N GLY A 312 27.31 5.55 -3.37
CA GLY A 312 26.84 4.21 -2.95
C GLY A 312 27.86 3.30 -2.26
N GLN A 313 29.16 3.37 -2.60
CA GLN A 313 30.05 2.22 -2.32
C GLN A 313 30.44 2.02 -0.84
N ASP A 314 30.62 3.11 -0.08
CA ASP A 314 31.06 3.01 1.33
C ASP A 314 29.93 2.57 2.28
N ALA A 315 28.67 2.65 1.84
CA ALA A 315 27.49 2.37 2.68
C ALA A 315 27.22 0.86 2.89
N PHE A 316 27.84 -0.02 2.09
CA PHE A 316 27.43 -1.42 1.99
C PHE A 316 28.46 -2.45 2.48
N HIS A 317 29.54 -2.02 3.14
CA HIS A 317 30.59 -2.93 3.60
C HIS A 317 30.05 -4.08 4.49
N GLY A 318 30.38 -5.32 4.10
CA GLY A 318 30.00 -6.54 4.82
C GLY A 318 28.69 -7.18 4.35
N LEU A 319 28.04 -6.62 3.32
CA LEU A 319 26.96 -7.28 2.60
C LEU A 319 27.55 -7.77 1.27
N PHE A 320 27.74 -9.07 1.09
CA PHE A 320 28.26 -9.62 -0.17
C PHE A 320 27.47 -10.88 -0.59
N PRO A 321 27.10 -11.01 -1.87
CA PRO A 321 27.41 -10.13 -3.01
C PRO A 321 26.47 -8.93 -3.14
N ILE A 322 26.98 -7.81 -3.70
CA ILE A 322 26.18 -6.64 -4.09
C ILE A 322 26.20 -6.49 -5.60
N THR A 323 25.05 -6.18 -6.15
CA THR A 323 24.85 -5.94 -7.58
C THR A 323 24.03 -4.66 -7.77
N GLY A 324 24.20 -3.99 -8.91
CA GLY A 324 23.52 -2.75 -9.24
C GLY A 324 22.72 -2.83 -10.53
N GLU A 325 21.64 -2.06 -10.62
CA GLU A 325 20.89 -1.79 -11.84
C GLU A 325 21.04 -0.31 -12.18
N ASP A 326 21.55 0.00 -13.37
CA ASP A 326 21.66 1.39 -13.86
C ASP A 326 20.30 1.87 -14.35
N LEU A 327 19.84 2.98 -13.78
CA LEU A 327 18.54 3.57 -14.09
C LEU A 327 18.68 4.86 -14.92
N GLY A 328 19.88 5.15 -15.42
CA GLY A 328 20.17 6.35 -16.19
C GLY A 328 20.45 7.57 -15.31
N ASP A 329 20.96 8.64 -15.93
CA ASP A 329 21.29 9.92 -15.28
C ASP A 329 22.19 9.79 -14.02
N GLY A 330 23.08 8.80 -14.02
CA GLY A 330 24.02 8.54 -12.93
C GLY A 330 23.37 7.94 -11.67
N LYS A 331 22.17 7.41 -11.80
CA LYS A 331 21.40 6.84 -10.70
C LYS A 331 21.42 5.31 -10.75
N ILE A 332 21.72 4.68 -9.62
CA ILE A 332 21.90 3.22 -9.51
C ILE A 332 21.02 2.69 -8.37
N ARG A 333 20.32 1.58 -8.64
CA ARG A 333 19.61 0.81 -7.63
C ARG A 333 20.45 -0.38 -7.20
N TYR A 334 20.68 -0.52 -5.91
CA TYR A 334 21.55 -1.56 -5.35
C TYR A 334 20.75 -2.71 -4.74
N TYR A 335 21.30 -3.91 -4.88
CA TYR A 335 20.73 -5.15 -4.38
C TYR A 335 21.79 -5.97 -3.63
N ALA A 336 21.38 -6.61 -2.56
CA ALA A 336 22.18 -7.58 -1.82
C ALA A 336 21.66 -9.00 -2.03
N GLY A 337 22.58 -9.91 -2.31
CA GLY A 337 22.32 -11.34 -2.41
C GLY A 337 21.39 -11.75 -3.57
N MET A 338 21.32 -13.06 -3.75
CA MET A 338 20.34 -13.74 -4.60
C MET A 338 19.90 -14.99 -3.83
N PHE A 339 18.59 -15.19 -3.73
CA PHE A 339 17.99 -16.25 -2.93
C PHE A 339 16.96 -16.99 -3.78
N THR A 340 16.81 -18.28 -3.54
CA THR A 340 15.87 -19.15 -4.26
C THR A 340 14.54 -19.33 -3.52
N SER A 341 14.47 -18.93 -2.25
CA SER A 341 13.24 -18.94 -1.45
C SER A 341 12.96 -17.58 -0.83
N TYR A 342 11.68 -17.26 -0.65
CA TYR A 342 11.28 -16.04 0.06
C TYR A 342 11.76 -16.06 1.51
N GLU A 343 11.72 -17.23 2.17
CA GLU A 343 12.09 -17.37 3.57
C GLU A 343 13.57 -17.02 3.81
N ASP A 344 14.48 -17.52 2.96
CA ASP A 344 15.91 -17.21 3.03
C ASP A 344 16.16 -15.70 2.82
N ALA A 345 15.47 -15.10 1.84
CA ALA A 345 15.55 -13.68 1.55
C ALA A 345 15.03 -12.83 2.70
N SER A 346 13.94 -13.24 3.36
CA SER A 346 13.33 -12.54 4.48
C SER A 346 14.24 -12.55 5.72
N ARG A 347 14.88 -13.69 6.04
CA ARG A 347 15.86 -13.78 7.13
C ARG A 347 17.09 -12.91 6.84
N ALA A 348 17.60 -12.96 5.61
CA ALA A 348 18.70 -12.13 5.17
C ALA A 348 18.36 -10.62 5.22
N LYS A 349 17.13 -10.24 4.85
CA LYS A 349 16.62 -8.86 4.98
C LYS A 349 16.63 -8.40 6.43
N ALA A 350 16.16 -9.23 7.37
CA ALA A 350 16.13 -8.87 8.79
C ALA A 350 17.54 -8.51 9.30
N TYR A 351 18.56 -9.27 8.90
CA TYR A 351 19.96 -8.96 9.20
C TYR A 351 20.40 -7.60 8.61
N ILE A 352 20.08 -7.32 7.35
CA ILE A 352 20.41 -6.05 6.67
C ILE A 352 19.74 -4.85 7.38
N ARG A 353 18.46 -4.98 7.75
CA ARG A 353 17.69 -3.91 8.41
C ARG A 353 18.19 -3.62 9.81
N GLU A 354 18.51 -4.66 10.58
CA GLU A 354 18.99 -4.50 11.96
C GLU A 354 20.34 -3.77 12.02
N LYS A 355 21.22 -4.02 11.04
CA LYS A 355 22.61 -3.57 11.10
C LYS A 355 22.93 -2.36 10.25
N ARG A 356 22.21 -2.08 9.15
CA ARG A 356 22.66 -1.14 8.11
C ARG A 356 21.56 -0.29 7.47
N ILE A 357 20.53 -0.91 6.88
CA ILE A 357 19.59 -0.24 5.97
C ILE A 357 18.15 -0.58 6.36
N GLY A 358 17.53 0.31 7.13
CA GLY A 358 16.21 0.07 7.73
C GLY A 358 15.05 -0.03 6.73
N ASP A 359 15.24 0.45 5.50
CA ASP A 359 14.25 0.44 4.41
C ASP A 359 14.53 -0.63 3.35
N ALA A 360 15.41 -1.60 3.61
CA ALA A 360 15.66 -2.71 2.70
C ALA A 360 14.44 -3.63 2.55
N PHE A 361 14.15 -4.15 1.38
CA PHE A 361 12.99 -5.05 1.18
C PHE A 361 13.27 -6.12 0.13
N VAL A 362 12.54 -7.24 0.20
CA VAL A 362 12.67 -8.33 -0.76
C VAL A 362 12.02 -7.96 -2.10
N VAL A 363 12.72 -8.22 -3.18
CA VAL A 363 12.27 -8.03 -4.56
C VAL A 363 12.42 -9.33 -5.33
N PRO A 364 11.32 -9.89 -5.85
CA PRO A 364 11.37 -11.09 -6.67
C PRO A 364 11.54 -10.77 -8.16
N TYR A 365 12.19 -11.70 -8.85
CA TYR A 365 12.35 -11.75 -10.29
C TYR A 365 11.98 -13.15 -10.78
N LEU A 366 11.26 -13.23 -11.88
CA LEU A 366 10.98 -14.47 -12.59
C LEU A 366 11.48 -14.30 -14.03
N ASP A 367 12.42 -15.15 -14.44
CA ASP A 367 13.05 -15.12 -15.77
C ASP A 367 13.61 -13.73 -16.12
N GLY A 368 14.30 -13.12 -15.15
CA GLY A 368 14.88 -11.78 -15.27
C GLY A 368 13.88 -10.62 -15.23
N LYS A 369 12.56 -10.89 -15.14
CA LYS A 369 11.53 -9.86 -15.01
C LYS A 369 11.09 -9.69 -13.57
N LYS A 370 11.05 -8.45 -13.09
CA LYS A 370 10.51 -8.13 -11.78
C LYS A 370 9.03 -8.49 -11.71
N ILE A 371 8.63 -9.19 -10.66
CA ILE A 371 7.23 -9.53 -10.37
C ILE A 371 6.80 -8.99 -9.00
N ASN A 372 5.51 -9.06 -8.70
CA ASN A 372 5.01 -8.78 -7.35
C ASN A 372 5.34 -9.98 -6.43
N ILE A 373 5.60 -9.68 -5.16
CA ILE A 373 5.98 -10.65 -4.11
C ILE A 373 4.93 -11.74 -3.87
N LYS A 374 3.65 -11.44 -3.95
CA LYS A 374 2.56 -12.41 -3.88
C LYS A 374 2.63 -13.43 -5.02
N ARG A 375 2.78 -12.95 -6.27
CA ARG A 375 2.92 -13.83 -7.44
C ARG A 375 4.20 -14.68 -7.34
N ALA A 376 5.25 -14.15 -6.74
CA ALA A 376 6.49 -14.89 -6.51
C ALA A 376 6.28 -16.05 -5.53
N ILE A 377 5.58 -15.81 -4.42
CA ILE A 377 5.27 -16.84 -3.43
C ILE A 377 4.35 -17.91 -4.03
N GLU A 378 3.34 -17.52 -4.81
CA GLU A 378 2.51 -18.47 -5.56
C GLU A 378 3.36 -19.33 -6.52
N ALA A 379 4.26 -18.70 -7.28
CA ALA A 379 5.15 -19.42 -8.20
C ALA A 379 6.14 -20.34 -7.45
N GLU A 380 6.62 -19.95 -6.28
CA GLU A 380 7.47 -20.78 -5.42
C GLU A 380 6.72 -22.02 -4.92
N GLN A 381 5.45 -21.87 -4.53
CA GLN A 381 4.60 -22.99 -4.16
C GLN A 381 4.35 -23.94 -5.34
N GLU A 382 4.02 -23.39 -6.51
CA GLU A 382 3.84 -24.16 -7.76
C GLU A 382 5.09 -24.96 -8.17
N LEU A 383 6.30 -24.47 -7.84
CA LEU A 383 7.57 -25.15 -8.14
C LEU A 383 7.93 -26.26 -7.13
N ASN A 384 7.34 -26.21 -5.94
CA ASN A 384 7.61 -27.15 -4.84
C ASN A 384 6.58 -28.29 -4.75
N GLU A 385 5.46 -28.21 -5.49
CA GLU A 385 4.49 -29.27 -5.74
C GLU A 385 4.91 -30.20 -6.89
#